data_AF-W4PLC5-F1
#
_entry.id   AF-W4PLC5-F1
#
_cell.length_a   1.000
_cell.length_b   1.000
_cell.length_c   1.000
_cell.angle_alpha   90.00
_cell.angle_beta   90.00
_cell.angle_gamma   90.00
#
_symmetry.space_group_name_H-M   'P 1'
#
loop_
_entity.id
_entity.type
_entity.pdbx_description
1 polymer ?
#
loop_
_entity_poly.entity_id
_entity_poly.type
_entity_poly.pdbx_seq_one_letter_code
_entity_poly.pdbx_strand_id
1 'polypeptide(L)'
;MKGNVVEITFEHGSQGLIPENQCLKGFEIVDNYGKILPAKAEVINGSARVKVWNDSVSQPTEVRYCFRNYMEGNLCNNAELPASPFRIVVQSKK
;
A
#
# COMPACT_ATOMS: atom_id res chain seq x y z
N MET A 1 11.67 -6.60 -9.34
CA MET A 1 10.35 -6.81 -8.74
C MET A 1 10.17 -8.32 -8.54
N LYS A 2 9.75 -8.78 -7.36
CA LYS A 2 8.94 -10.00 -7.31
C LYS A 2 7.58 -9.59 -7.88
N GLY A 3 7.26 -10.07 -9.08
CA GLY A 3 6.45 -9.35 -10.10
C GLY A 3 5.06 -8.83 -9.72
N ASN A 4 4.49 -9.22 -8.59
CA ASN A 4 3.14 -8.84 -8.14
C ASN A 4 3.10 -7.98 -6.87
N VAL A 5 4.25 -7.69 -6.26
CA VAL A 5 4.34 -6.88 -5.03
C VAL A 5 4.77 -5.46 -5.37
N VAL A 6 3.99 -4.49 -4.93
CA VAL A 6 4.32 -3.06 -5.01
C VAL A 6 4.83 -2.60 -3.66
N GLU A 7 5.99 -1.94 -3.64
CA GLU A 7 6.54 -1.35 -2.42
C GLU A 7 6.37 0.17 -2.46
N ILE A 8 5.74 0.72 -1.44
CA ILE A 8 5.47 2.15 -1.30
C ILE A 8 6.34 2.68 -0.18
N THR A 9 7.04 3.79 -0.43
CA THR A 9 7.85 4.48 0.59
C THR A 9 7.15 5.76 1.02
N PHE A 10 7.01 5.96 2.32
CA PHE A 10 6.38 7.13 2.92
C PHE A 10 7.44 8.13 3.36
N GLU A 11 7.34 9.37 2.90
CA GLU A 11 8.30 10.44 3.23
C GLU A 11 8.37 10.72 4.74
N HIS A 12 7.23 10.77 5.41
CA HIS A 12 7.13 11.00 6.86
C HIS A 12 7.12 9.71 7.70
N GLY A 13 7.70 8.63 7.16
CA GLY A 13 7.82 7.33 7.81
C GLY A 13 9.24 6.98 8.28
N SER A 14 10.17 7.95 8.35
CA SER A 14 11.59 7.70 8.63
C SER A 14 11.86 7.03 9.99
N GLN A 15 10.96 7.22 10.96
CA GLN A 15 11.00 6.55 12.26
C GLN A 15 10.26 5.21 12.28
N GLY A 16 9.71 4.77 11.15
CA GLY A 16 8.87 3.58 11.04
C GLY A 16 7.38 3.89 10.85
N LEU A 17 6.63 2.84 10.52
CA LEU A 17 5.19 2.85 10.31
C LEU A 17 4.53 1.80 11.20
N ILE A 18 3.28 2.04 11.58
CA ILE A 18 2.46 1.15 12.40
C ILE A 18 1.10 0.90 11.74
N PRO A 19 0.45 -0.23 12.05
CA PRO A 19 0.92 -1.33 12.91
C PRO A 19 1.97 -2.21 12.25
N GLU A 20 2.98 -2.61 13.03
CA GLU A 20 3.91 -3.65 12.63
C GLU A 20 3.33 -5.06 12.86
N ASN A 21 3.83 -6.04 12.10
CA ASN A 21 3.45 -7.46 12.21
C ASN A 21 1.94 -7.73 12.08
N GLN A 22 1.23 -6.83 11.39
CA GLN A 22 -0.21 -6.91 11.17
C GLN A 22 -0.54 -6.52 9.72
N CYS A 23 -1.66 -7.03 9.22
CA CYS A 23 -2.20 -6.59 7.95
C CYS A 23 -2.76 -5.17 8.05
N LEU A 24 -2.36 -4.31 7.12
CA LEU A 24 -2.92 -2.98 6.93
C LEU A 24 -4.27 -3.08 6.21
N LYS A 25 -5.19 -2.22 6.61
CA LYS A 25 -6.52 -2.03 6.02
C LYS A 25 -6.51 -0.89 5.00
N GLY A 26 -7.51 -0.86 4.13
CA GLY A 26 -7.78 0.27 3.24
C GLY A 26 -6.95 0.30 1.95
N PHE A 27 -6.14 -0.73 1.69
CA PHE A 27 -5.39 -0.87 0.44
C PHE A 27 -6.19 -1.57 -0.66
N GLU A 28 -6.06 -1.06 -1.87
CA GLU A 28 -6.56 -1.68 -3.09
C GLU A 28 -5.49 -1.64 -4.17
N ILE A 29 -5.54 -2.60 -5.08
CA ILE A 29 -4.62 -2.72 -6.21
C ILE A 29 -5.44 -2.84 -7.49
N VAL A 30 -4.96 -2.21 -8.56
CA VAL A 30 -5.59 -2.29 -9.88
C VAL A 30 -4.78 -3.21 -10.77
N ASP A 31 -5.43 -4.15 -11.43
CA ASP A 31 -4.77 -5.04 -12.39
C ASP A 31 -4.53 -4.35 -13.75
N ASN A 32 -3.97 -5.08 -14.70
CA ASN A 32 -3.72 -4.62 -16.06
C ASN A 32 -4.98 -4.47 -16.92
N TYR A 33 -6.14 -4.93 -16.45
CA TYR A 33 -7.44 -4.74 -17.08
C TYR A 33 -8.25 -3.59 -16.45
N GLY A 34 -7.69 -2.89 -15.46
CA GLY A 34 -8.35 -1.78 -14.77
C GLY A 34 -9.29 -2.22 -13.65
N LYS A 35 -9.31 -3.49 -13.27
CA LYS A 35 -10.14 -4.00 -12.17
C LYS A 35 -9.51 -3.61 -10.84
N ILE A 36 -10.29 -2.93 -9.99
CA ILE A 36 -9.90 -2.58 -8.63
C ILE A 36 -10.22 -3.77 -7.71
N LEU A 37 -9.20 -4.25 -6.99
CA LEU A 37 -9.28 -5.42 -6.12
C LEU A 37 -8.75 -5.05 -4.72
N PRO A 38 -9.30 -5.63 -3.63
CA PRO A 38 -8.72 -5.46 -2.31
C PRO A 38 -7.29 -6.00 -2.29
N ALA A 39 -6.41 -5.36 -1.53
CA ALA A 39 -5.00 -5.77 -1.44
C ALA A 39 -4.60 -6.12 0.00
N LYS A 40 -3.72 -7.10 0.13
CA LYS A 40 -2.97 -7.34 1.36
C LYS A 40 -1.85 -6.32 1.43
N ALA A 41 -1.58 -5.81 2.62
CA ALA A 41 -0.51 -4.86 2.83
C ALA A 41 0.11 -5.03 4.22
N GLU A 42 1.42 -4.83 4.33
CA GLU A 42 2.17 -4.94 5.59
C GLU A 42 3.34 -3.95 5.59
N VAL A 43 3.64 -3.39 6.76
CA VAL A 43 4.87 -2.62 6.98
C VAL A 43 6.07 -3.55 6.85
N ILE A 44 7.10 -3.12 6.11
CA ILE A 44 8.35 -3.85 5.99
C ILE A 44 9.23 -3.52 7.20
N ASN A 45 9.35 -4.46 8.15
CA ASN A 45 10.32 -4.50 9.26
C ASN A 45 10.77 -3.12 9.81
N GLY A 46 9.88 -2.37 10.47
CA GLY A 46 10.21 -1.09 11.12
C GLY A 46 10.69 0.02 10.18
N SER A 47 10.44 -0.10 8.88
CA SER A 47 10.85 0.90 7.88
C SER A 47 9.71 1.83 7.47
N ALA A 48 10.06 2.85 6.69
CA ALA A 48 9.12 3.75 6.02
C ALA A 48 8.37 3.10 4.84
N ARG A 49 8.44 1.76 4.68
CA ARG A 49 7.98 1.07 3.47
C ARG A 49 6.85 0.10 3.77
N VAL A 50 5.88 0.07 2.88
CA VAL A 50 4.77 -0.88 2.89
C VAL A 50 4.87 -1.75 1.64
N LYS A 51 4.77 -3.06 1.80
CA LYS A 51 4.52 -3.98 0.67
C LYS A 51 3.01 -4.14 0.49
N VAL A 52 2.54 -4.07 -0.75
CA VAL A 52 1.13 -4.20 -1.13
C VAL A 52 1.02 -5.22 -2.26
N TRP A 53 0.11 -6.19 -2.14
CA TRP A 53 -0.05 -7.24 -3.14
C TRP A 53 -1.46 -7.85 -3.14
N ASN A 54 -1.80 -8.52 -4.23
CA ASN A 54 -2.95 -9.42 -4.32
C ASN A 54 -2.50 -10.68 -5.08
N ASP A 55 -2.83 -11.87 -4.57
CA ASP A 55 -2.37 -13.14 -5.13
C ASP A 55 -2.93 -13.41 -6.54
N SER A 56 -4.03 -12.75 -6.91
CA SER A 56 -4.67 -12.83 -8.24
C SER A 56 -4.21 -11.72 -9.20
N VAL A 57 -3.37 -10.77 -8.77
CA VAL A 57 -2.90 -9.65 -9.60
C VAL A 57 -1.44 -9.83 -9.93
N SER A 58 -1.14 -10.30 -11.14
CA SER A 58 0.23 -10.54 -11.60
C SER A 58 0.95 -9.28 -12.09
N GLN A 59 0.20 -8.29 -12.58
CA GLN A 59 0.72 -7.05 -13.15
C GLN A 59 -0.07 -5.86 -12.60
N PRO A 60 0.30 -5.38 -11.40
CA PRO A 60 -0.38 -4.24 -10.80
C PRO A 60 -0.04 -2.95 -11.56
N THR A 61 -1.06 -2.17 -11.90
CA THR A 61 -0.91 -0.88 -12.59
C THR A 61 -1.04 0.31 -11.65
N GLU A 62 -1.70 0.12 -10.53
CA GLU A 62 -2.01 1.19 -9.57
C GLU A 62 -2.22 0.63 -8.16
N VAL A 63 -1.86 1.42 -7.16
CA VAL A 63 -2.22 1.17 -5.75
C VAL A 63 -3.00 2.34 -5.20
N ARG A 64 -4.00 2.04 -4.37
CA ARG A 64 -4.83 3.00 -3.65
C ARG A 64 -4.77 2.74 -2.16
N TYR A 65 -4.88 3.81 -1.39
CA TYR A 65 -5.09 3.77 0.05
C TYR A 65 -6.25 4.70 0.41
N CYS A 66 -7.31 4.15 1.00
CA CYS A 66 -8.51 4.87 1.41
C CYS A 66 -9.11 5.80 0.34
N PHE A 67 -8.92 5.50 -0.96
CA PHE A 67 -9.29 6.37 -2.07
C PHE A 67 -10.75 6.16 -2.52
N ARG A 68 -11.70 6.44 -1.62
CA ARG A 68 -13.16 6.38 -1.84
C ARG A 68 -13.90 7.16 -0.75
N ASN A 69 -15.22 7.35 -0.91
CA ASN A 69 -16.06 8.13 0.02
C ASN A 69 -15.90 7.71 1.50
N TYR A 70 -15.78 6.41 1.76
CA TYR A 70 -15.47 5.88 3.08
C TYR A 70 -14.68 4.58 2.96
N MET A 71 -13.59 4.48 3.73
CA MET A 71 -12.79 3.28 3.91
C MET A 71 -12.07 3.38 5.24
N GLU A 72 -12.09 2.30 6.01
CA GLU A 72 -11.29 2.22 7.24
C GLU A 72 -9.82 1.99 6.88
N GLY A 73 -8.95 2.89 7.35
CA GLY A 73 -7.50 2.77 7.26
C GLY A 73 -6.89 2.72 8.65
N ASN A 74 -5.80 1.97 8.81
CA ASN A 74 -5.08 1.84 10.09
C ASN A 74 -3.58 2.11 9.96
N LEU A 75 -3.13 2.77 8.88
CA LEU A 75 -1.72 3.05 8.66
C LEU A 75 -1.37 4.40 9.27
N CYS A 76 -0.46 4.40 10.23
CA CYS A 76 0.10 5.61 10.82
C CYS A 76 1.63 5.55 10.78
N ASN A 77 2.29 6.69 10.99
CA ASN A 77 3.69 6.69 11.39
C ASN A 77 3.83 6.45 12.90
N ASN A 78 5.07 6.29 13.38
CA ASN A 78 5.36 6.11 14.81
C ASN A 78 5.07 7.34 15.69
N ALA A 79 4.65 8.47 15.12
CA ALA A 79 4.10 9.61 15.85
C ALA A 79 2.56 9.58 15.92
N GLU A 80 1.95 8.44 15.57
CA GLU A 80 0.50 8.20 15.55
C GLU A 80 -0.27 9.07 14.56
N LEU A 81 0.41 9.69 13.60
CA LEU A 81 -0.23 10.47 12.55
C LEU A 81 -0.70 9.55 11.42
N PRO A 82 -2.00 9.61 11.04
CA PRO A 82 -2.54 8.75 10.00
C PRO A 82 -2.01 9.13 8.62
N ALA A 83 -1.81 8.13 7.77
CA ALA A 83 -1.52 8.34 6.36
C ALA A 83 -2.74 8.98 5.66
N SER A 84 -2.50 9.99 4.83
CA SER A 84 -3.55 10.57 3.99
C SER A 84 -3.98 9.59 2.89
N PRO A 85 -5.26 9.59 2.47
CA PRO A 85 -5.70 8.82 1.31
C PRO A 85 -4.90 9.18 0.05
N PHE A 86 -4.60 8.18 -0.79
CA PHE A 86 -3.86 8.40 -2.03
C PHE A 86 -4.18 7.37 -3.12
N ARG A 87 -3.76 7.71 -4.33
CA ARG A 87 -3.70 6.85 -5.51
C ARG A 87 -2.38 7.09 -6.21
N ILE A 88 -1.66 6.03 -6.57
CA ILE A 88 -0.38 6.12 -7.31
C ILE A 88 -0.34 5.13 -8.46
N VAL A 89 0.25 5.55 -9.58
CA VAL A 89 0.49 4.68 -10.74
C VAL A 89 1.80 3.91 -10.52
N VAL A 90 1.76 2.60 -10.74
CA VAL A 90 2.94 1.74 -10.65
C VAL A 90 3.76 1.91 -11.93
N GLN A 91 4.96 2.45 -11.79
CA GLN A 91 5.88 2.56 -12.92
C GLN A 91 6.62 1.25 -13.11
N SER A 92 6.47 0.63 -14.29
CA SER A 92 7.38 -0.43 -14.72
C SER A 92 8.76 0.18 -14.97
N LYS A 93 9.80 -0.37 -14.33
CA LYS A 93 11.17 -0.06 -14.76
C LYS A 93 11.31 -0.51 -16.21
N LYS A 94 11.62 0.44 -17.10
CA LYS A 94 12.05 0.16 -18.47
C LYS A 94 13.37 -0.61 -18.47
#